data_AF-A0A7K0A6J9-F1
#
_entry.id   AF-A0A7K0A6J9-F1
#
_cell.length_a   1.000
_cell.length_b   1.000
_cell.length_c   1.000
_cell.angle_alpha   90.00
_cell.angle_beta   90.00
_cell.angle_gamma   90.00
#
_symmetry.space_group_name_H-M   'P 1'
#
loop_
_entity.id
_entity.type
_entity.pdbx_description
1 polymer ?
#
loop_
_entity_poly.entity_id
_entity_poly.type
_entity_poly.pdbx_seq_one_letter_code
_entity_poly.pdbx_strand_id
1 'polypeptide(L)' 'MRAVVIDRFGGPEVLTVREVETPQPGYGEVLMRVR' A
#
# COMPACT_ATOMS: atom_id res chain seq x y z
N MET A 1 -1.59 5.02 -6.43
CA MET A 1 -0.38 4.17 -6.51
C MET A 1 -0.81 2.72 -6.41
N ARG A 2 -0.18 1.82 -7.15
CA ARG A 2 -0.49 0.38 -7.06
C ARG A 2 0.14 -0.19 -5.81
N ALA A 3 -0.67 -0.88 -5.01
CA ALA A 3 -0.23 -1.58 -3.81
C ALA A 3 -0.88 -2.95 -3.71
N VAL A 4 -0.20 -3.89 -3.04
CA VAL A 4 -0.81 -5.14 -2.60
C VAL A 4 -1.50 -4.87 -1.26
N VAL A 5 -2.81 -5.18 -1.18
CA VAL A 5 -3.65 -4.92 -0.01
C VAL A 5 -4.23 -6.24 0.52
N ILE A 6 -4.26 -6.34 1.84
CA ILE A 6 -4.99 -7.38 2.60
C ILE A 6 -6.22 -6.70 3.19
N ASP A 7 -7.41 -7.06 2.72
CA ASP A 7 -8.67 -6.43 3.16
C ASP A 7 -9.46 -7.27 4.19
N ARG A 8 -9.07 -8.54 4.37
CA ARG A 8 -9.60 -9.46 5.36
C ARG A 8 -8.52 -10.44 5.81
N PHE A 9 -8.69 -11.08 6.97
CA PHE A 9 -7.78 -12.13 7.43
C PHE A 9 -7.88 -13.38 6.53
N GLY A 10 -6.75 -14.02 6.23
CA GLY A 10 -6.67 -15.22 5.39
C GLY A 10 -5.24 -15.54 4.95
N GLY A 11 -5.09 -16.53 4.08
CA GLY A 11 -3.83 -16.88 3.42
C GLY A 11 -3.54 -15.99 2.20
N PRO A 12 -2.54 -16.34 1.36
CA PRO A 12 -2.15 -15.53 0.20
C PRO A 12 -3.29 -15.19 -0.77
N GLU A 13 -4.37 -15.97 -0.79
CA GLU A 13 -5.57 -15.76 -1.59
C GLU A 13 -6.31 -14.44 -1.30
N VAL A 14 -6.04 -13.78 -0.17
CA VAL A 14 -6.63 -12.47 0.15
C VAL A 14 -5.81 -11.29 -0.37
N LEU A 15 -4.63 -11.52 -0.96
CA LEU A 15 -3.79 -10.47 -1.52
C LEU A 15 -4.40 -9.93 -2.83
N THR A 16 -4.67 -8.63 -2.87
CA THR A 16 -5.22 -7.96 -4.06
C THR A 16 -4.37 -6.78 -4.48
N VAL A 17 -4.16 -6.60 -5.79
CA VAL A 17 -3.53 -5.39 -6.33
C VAL A 17 -4.61 -4.33 -6.51
N ARG A 18 -4.46 -3.19 -5.83
CA ARG A 18 -5.41 -2.08 -5.88
C ARG A 18 -4.70 -0.77 -6.14
N GLU A 19 -5.43 0.17 -6.75
CA GLU A 19 -5.05 1.58 -6.71
C GLU A 19 -5.47 2.14 -5.34
N VAL A 20 -4.50 2.72 -4.65
CA VAL A 20 -4.69 3.44 -3.38
C VAL A 20 -4.18 4.86 -3.51
N GLU A 21 -4.64 5.75 -2.64
CA GLU A 21 -4.11 7.11 -2.59
C GLU A 21 -2.61 7.11 -2.29
N THR A 22 -1.88 8.04 -2.90
CA THR A 22 -0.47 8.23 -2.58
C THR A 22 -0.37 8.87 -1.19
N PRO A 23 0.35 8.27 -0.23
CA PRO A 23 0.43 8.80 1.12
C PRO A 23 1.17 10.14 1.15
N GLN A 24 0.79 11.00 2.09
CA GLN A 24 1.48 12.26 2.39
C GLN A 24 2.41 12.04 3.60
N PRO A 25 3.72 12.35 3.50
CA PRO A 25 4.63 12.20 4.63
C PRO A 25 4.33 13.23 5.74
N GLY A 26 4.41 12.79 6.99
CA GLY A 26 4.36 13.65 8.17
C GLY A 26 5.72 14.27 8.53
N TYR A 27 5.78 14.94 9.69
CA TYR A 27 7.01 15.55 10.17
C TYR A 27 8.08 14.48 10.46
N GLY A 28 9.24 14.60 9.80
CA GLY A 28 10.35 13.64 9.93
C GLY A 28 10.22 12.40 9.04
N GLU A 29 9.18 12.28 8.23
CA GLU A 29 9.01 11.18 7.29
C GLU A 29 9.48 11.56 5.87
N VAL A 30 9.80 10.55 5.06
CA VAL A 30 10.19 10.72 3.66
C VAL A 30 9.32 9.82 2.79
N LEU A 31 8.75 10.39 1.71
CA LEU A 31 8.02 9.63 0.70
C LEU A 31 8.98 9.09 -0.37
N MET A 32 9.02 7.76 -0.52
CA MET A 32 9.86 7.08 -1.51
C MET A 32 9.02 6.47 -2.63
N ARG A 33 9.47 6.65 -3.88
CA ARG A 33 8.88 5.98 -5.04
C ARG A 33 9.56 4.63 -5.27
N VAL A 34 8.76 3.56 -5.19
CA VAL A 34 9.18 2.20 -5.54
C VAL A 34 9.20 2.05 -7.07
N ARG A 35 10.19 1.31 -7.60
CA ARG A 35 10.34 1.01 -9.04
C ARG A 35 9.91 -0.42 -9.33
#